data_AF-U6GV75-F1
#
_entry.id   AF-U6GV75-F1
#
_cell.length_a   1.000
_cell.length_b   1.000
_cell.length_c   1.000
_cell.angle_alpha   90.00
_cell.angle_beta   90.00
_cell.angle_gamma   90.00
#
_symmetry.space_group_name_H-M   'P 1'
#
loop_
_entity.id
_entity.type
_entity.pdbx_description
1 polymer ?
#
loop_
_entity_poly.entity_id
_entity_poly.type
_entity_poly.pdbx_seq_one_letter_code
_entity_poly.pdbx_strand_id
1 'polypeptide(L)'
;RQLAALPLPPQLGLILLSSVSFNCVEEALTLVSMLSAEATLTTPFCISRGKAAALKKARKTIIDSSSDHLTLIKAYQLWTQAADPHAFCREVGLSNSSMLLARRIRGQLEDALKALGVSTPQHPTPAAAAAAAATAAATAAVEEGLSSSQQQALNFKRNLTKSCWQQAAYYQPETRQYITAVNRQTAKIHPTSVLADAPQPP
;
A
#
# COMPACT_ATOMS: atom_id res chain seq x y z
N ARG A 1 16.42 -18.26 -0.15
CA ARG A 1 17.70 -17.61 0.24
C ARG A 1 17.65 -16.08 0.08
N GLN A 2 16.98 -15.53 -0.94
CA GLN A 2 16.87 -14.08 -1.16
C GLN A 2 16.19 -13.31 0.00
N LEU A 3 15.19 -13.90 0.66
CA LEU A 3 14.47 -13.25 1.77
C LEU A 3 15.35 -12.94 2.99
N ALA A 4 16.39 -13.74 3.24
CA ALA A 4 17.31 -13.53 4.36
C ALA A 4 18.33 -12.40 4.10
N ALA A 5 18.44 -11.92 2.86
CA ALA A 5 19.35 -10.83 2.49
C ALA A 5 18.73 -9.45 2.71
N LEU A 6 17.40 -9.37 2.87
CA LEU A 6 16.69 -8.10 3.06
C LEU A 6 16.62 -7.75 4.56
N PRO A 7 16.87 -6.49 4.95
CA PRO A 7 16.75 -6.03 6.34
C PRO A 7 15.27 -5.80 6.71
N LEU A 8 14.41 -6.78 6.46
CA LEU A 8 12.97 -6.69 6.64
C LEU A 8 12.43 -7.91 7.41
N PRO A 9 11.32 -7.74 8.14
CA PRO A 9 10.54 -8.87 8.63
C PRO A 9 10.16 -9.81 7.48
N PRO A 10 10.06 -11.13 7.72
CA PRO A 10 9.85 -12.11 6.67
C PRO A 10 8.57 -11.87 5.87
N GLN A 11 7.51 -11.36 6.51
CA GLN A 11 6.25 -11.03 5.83
C GLN A 11 6.43 -9.89 4.83
N LEU A 12 7.11 -8.80 5.22
CA LEU A 12 7.36 -7.66 4.33
C LEU A 12 8.35 -8.01 3.21
N GLY A 13 9.39 -8.79 3.53
CA GLY A 13 10.32 -9.31 2.52
C GLY A 13 9.64 -10.21 1.49
N LEU A 14 8.65 -11.01 1.91
CA LEU A 14 7.86 -11.85 1.01
C LEU A 14 7.02 -11.01 0.04
N ILE A 15 6.30 -9.99 0.53
CA ILE A 15 5.52 -9.05 -0.31
C ILE A 15 6.38 -8.46 -1.41
N LEU A 16 7.61 -8.04 -1.07
CA LEU A 16 8.54 -7.44 -2.01
C LEU A 16 9.06 -8.44 -3.04
N LEU A 17 9.42 -9.66 -2.61
CA LEU A 17 9.94 -10.69 -3.52
C LEU A 17 8.87 -11.26 -4.46
N SER A 18 7.65 -11.49 -3.98
CA SER A 18 6.56 -11.99 -4.83
C SER A 18 5.98 -10.93 -5.76
N SER A 19 6.20 -9.64 -5.47
CA SER A 19 5.77 -8.54 -6.35
C SER A 19 6.32 -8.65 -7.78
N VAL A 20 7.50 -9.25 -7.93
CA VAL A 20 8.14 -9.50 -9.23
C VAL A 20 7.28 -10.42 -10.11
N SER A 21 6.67 -11.46 -9.53
CA SER A 21 5.80 -12.38 -10.26
C SER A 21 4.46 -11.75 -10.67
N PHE A 22 4.05 -10.67 -9.99
CA PHE A 22 2.77 -9.99 -10.23
C PHE A 22 2.95 -8.61 -10.91
N ASN A 23 4.17 -8.23 -11.31
CA ASN A 23 4.47 -6.93 -11.91
C ASN A 23 3.97 -5.73 -11.08
N CYS A 24 4.09 -5.78 -9.74
CA CYS A 24 3.67 -4.70 -8.83
C CYS A 24 4.80 -4.28 -7.86
N VAL A 25 6.03 -4.26 -8.38
CA VAL A 25 7.25 -4.01 -7.59
C VAL A 25 7.24 -2.59 -7.01
N GLU A 26 6.79 -1.60 -7.77
CA GLU A 26 6.76 -0.20 -7.35
C GLU A 26 5.77 0.02 -6.18
N GLU A 27 4.58 -0.55 -6.27
CA GLU A 27 3.55 -0.50 -5.22
C GLU A 27 4.01 -1.24 -3.97
N ALA A 28 4.57 -2.44 -4.14
CA ALA A 28 5.08 -3.25 -3.04
C ALA A 28 6.21 -2.55 -2.30
N LEU A 29 7.15 -1.95 -3.03
CA LEU A 29 8.25 -1.18 -2.47
C LEU A 29 7.72 0.06 -1.70
N THR A 30 6.75 0.77 -2.27
CA THR A 30 6.09 1.91 -1.60
C THR A 30 5.43 1.47 -0.30
N LEU A 31 4.61 0.41 -0.34
CA LEU A 31 3.88 -0.09 0.81
C LEU A 31 4.84 -0.55 1.91
N VAL A 32 5.82 -1.39 1.58
CA VAL A 32 6.78 -1.92 2.55
C VAL A 32 7.54 -0.79 3.23
N SER A 33 7.97 0.23 2.47
CA SER A 33 8.66 1.40 3.04
C SER A 33 7.77 2.20 3.98
N MET A 34 6.50 2.39 3.64
CA MET A 34 5.51 3.10 4.46
C MET A 34 5.19 2.33 5.75
N LEU A 35 5.03 1.01 5.66
CA LEU A 35 4.79 0.15 6.82
C LEU A 35 6.01 0.08 7.74
N SER A 36 7.22 0.00 7.19
CA SER A 36 8.46 0.00 7.97
C SER A 36 8.75 1.34 8.66
N ALA A 37 8.26 2.45 8.10
CA ALA A 37 8.35 3.78 8.73
C ALA A 37 7.21 4.06 9.72
N GLU A 38 6.32 3.09 9.97
CA GLU A 38 5.12 3.22 10.79
C GLU A 38 4.29 4.45 10.41
N ALA A 39 4.21 4.75 9.10
CA ALA A 39 3.48 5.89 8.57
C ALA A 39 1.97 5.64 8.73
N THR A 40 1.44 5.99 9.91
CA THR A 40 0.04 5.86 10.24
C THR A 40 -0.70 7.18 10.00
N LEU A 41 -1.97 7.08 9.59
CA LEU A 41 -2.87 8.22 9.47
C LEU A 41 -3.35 8.68 10.86
N THR A 42 -2.46 9.29 11.65
CA THR A 42 -2.78 9.71 13.01
C THR A 42 -3.71 10.93 13.02
N THR A 43 -4.88 10.80 13.66
CA THR A 43 -5.67 11.96 14.07
C THR A 43 -5.04 12.56 15.33
N PRO A 44 -4.50 13.78 15.31
CA PRO A 44 -3.96 14.38 16.52
C PRO A 44 -5.08 14.57 17.55
N PHE A 45 -4.85 14.11 18.77
CA PHE A 45 -5.83 14.11 19.88
C PHE A 45 -6.34 15.52 20.22
N CYS A 46 -5.56 16.55 19.93
CA CYS A 46 -5.82 17.96 20.26
C CYS A 46 -6.44 18.79 19.10
N ILE A 47 -7.07 18.15 18.12
CA ILE A 47 -7.67 18.90 17.00
C ILE A 47 -9.01 19.54 17.43
N SER A 48 -9.12 20.87 17.25
CA SER A 48 -10.40 21.57 17.42
C SER A 48 -11.44 21.05 16.43
N ARG A 49 -12.73 20.99 16.82
CA ARG A 49 -13.83 20.43 16.00
C ARG A 49 -13.89 21.00 14.57
N GLY A 50 -13.57 22.29 14.41
CA GLY A 50 -13.51 22.94 13.08
C GLY A 50 -12.38 22.42 12.20
N LYS A 51 -11.21 22.12 12.77
CA LYS A 51 -10.06 21.52 12.05
C LYS A 51 -10.26 20.03 11.77
N ALA A 52 -11.06 19.33 12.58
CA ALA A 52 -11.41 17.92 12.34
C ALA A 52 -12.19 17.73 11.02
N ALA A 53 -13.13 18.63 10.72
CA ALA A 53 -13.92 18.56 9.48
C ALA A 53 -13.04 18.83 8.23
N ALA A 54 -12.13 19.81 8.32
CA ALA A 54 -11.16 20.09 7.27
C ALA A 54 -10.22 18.90 7.03
N LEU A 55 -9.69 18.31 8.11
CA LEU A 55 -8.86 17.10 8.05
C LEU A 55 -9.61 15.93 7.39
N LYS A 56 -10.88 15.69 7.77
CA LYS A 56 -11.69 14.63 7.16
C LYS A 56 -11.90 14.87 5.67
N LYS A 57 -12.10 16.12 5.24
CA LYS A 57 -12.21 16.49 3.82
C LYS A 57 -10.90 16.24 3.09
N ALA A 58 -9.76 16.65 3.64
CA ALA A 58 -8.44 16.41 3.06
C ALA A 58 -8.15 14.90 2.93
N ARG A 59 -8.45 14.11 3.97
CA ARG A 59 -8.27 12.65 3.94
C ARG A 59 -9.07 11.94 2.86
N LYS A 60 -10.27 12.43 2.49
CA LYS A 60 -11.04 11.86 1.39
C LYS A 60 -10.30 11.87 0.04
N THR A 61 -9.32 12.76 -0.15
CA THR A 61 -8.52 12.81 -1.39
C THR A 61 -7.55 11.63 -1.49
N ILE A 62 -7.02 11.17 -0.35
CA ILE A 62 -6.04 10.08 -0.28
C ILE A 62 -6.69 8.71 -0.06
N ILE A 63 -7.89 8.68 0.56
CA ILE A 63 -8.58 7.44 0.89
C ILE A 63 -9.02 6.72 -0.38
N ASP A 64 -8.61 5.46 -0.50
CA ASP A 64 -9.15 4.50 -1.46
C ASP A 64 -10.21 3.65 -0.74
N SER A 65 -11.46 3.72 -1.20
CA SER A 65 -12.59 3.00 -0.58
C SER A 65 -12.44 1.48 -0.58
N SER A 66 -11.53 0.93 -1.38
CA SER A 66 -11.34 -0.51 -1.54
C SER A 66 -10.23 -1.09 -0.67
N SER A 67 -9.26 -0.30 -0.20
CA SER A 67 -8.10 -0.83 0.54
C SER A 67 -7.31 0.23 1.32
N ASP A 68 -6.97 -0.10 2.58
CA ASP A 68 -6.03 0.67 3.40
C ASP A 68 -4.62 0.71 2.81
N HIS A 69 -4.15 -0.41 2.23
CA HIS A 69 -2.81 -0.49 1.65
C HIS A 69 -2.70 0.41 0.40
N LEU A 70 -3.74 0.47 -0.43
CA LEU A 70 -3.79 1.39 -1.58
C LEU A 70 -3.88 2.84 -1.12
N THR A 71 -4.59 3.12 -0.03
CA THR A 71 -4.63 4.46 0.60
C THR A 71 -3.22 4.92 1.00
N LEU A 72 -2.40 4.04 1.61
CA LEU A 72 -1.02 4.37 1.98
C LEU A 72 -0.13 4.63 0.75
N ILE A 73 -0.28 3.83 -0.30
CA ILE A 73 0.47 4.03 -1.56
C ILE A 73 0.11 5.39 -2.18
N LYS A 74 -1.19 5.69 -2.28
CA LYS A 74 -1.69 6.96 -2.81
C LYS A 74 -1.23 8.16 -1.98
N ALA A 75 -1.22 8.03 -0.65
CA ALA A 75 -0.70 9.06 0.25
C ALA A 75 0.78 9.35 -0.01
N TYR A 76 1.61 8.33 -0.24
CA TYR A 76 3.02 8.52 -0.59
C TYR A 76 3.20 9.19 -1.95
N GLN A 77 2.46 8.76 -2.97
CA GLN A 77 2.52 9.33 -4.32
C GLN A 77 2.11 10.81 -4.34
N LEU A 78 1.06 11.18 -3.61
CA LEU A 78 0.63 12.58 -3.51
C LEU A 78 1.64 13.42 -2.72
N TRP A 79 2.24 12.84 -1.68
CA TRP A 79 3.28 13.51 -0.91
C TRP A 79 4.57 13.77 -1.72
N THR A 80 4.94 12.86 -2.62
CA THR A 80 6.10 13.08 -3.51
C THR A 80 5.81 14.11 -4.61
N GLN A 81 4.56 14.25 -5.03
CA GLN A 81 4.12 15.23 -6.04
C GLN A 81 3.79 16.61 -5.46
N ALA A 82 3.63 16.72 -4.14
CA ALA A 82 3.29 17.97 -3.47
C ALA A 82 4.45 18.99 -3.56
N ALA A 83 4.13 20.24 -3.87
CA ALA A 83 5.10 21.33 -3.89
C ALA A 83 5.70 21.61 -2.49
N ASP A 84 4.86 21.53 -1.45
CA ASP A 84 5.30 21.57 -0.05
C ASP A 84 4.90 20.27 0.67
N PRO A 85 5.82 19.29 0.83
CA PRO A 85 5.56 18.03 1.51
C PRO A 85 5.25 18.20 3.00
N HIS A 86 5.68 19.30 3.64
CA HIS A 86 5.38 19.56 5.03
C HIS A 86 3.97 20.12 5.22
N ALA A 87 3.52 21.01 4.33
CA ALA A 87 2.11 21.44 4.29
C ALA A 87 1.16 20.26 4.04
N PHE A 88 1.44 19.42 3.05
CA PHE A 88 0.62 18.24 2.75
C PHE A 88 0.42 17.33 3.97
N CYS A 89 1.51 17.03 4.69
CA CYS A 89 1.45 16.23 5.91
C CYS A 89 0.53 16.85 6.98
N ARG A 90 0.55 18.18 7.15
CA ARG A 90 -0.31 18.90 8.11
C ARG A 90 -1.78 18.85 7.71
N GLU A 91 -2.09 18.95 6.42
CA GLU A 91 -3.46 18.93 5.90
C GLU A 91 -4.12 17.56 6.05
N VAL A 92 -3.37 16.49 5.77
CA VAL A 92 -3.87 15.10 5.75
C VAL A 92 -3.73 14.41 7.12
N GLY A 93 -2.91 14.97 8.02
CA GLY A 93 -2.64 14.41 9.34
C GLY A 93 -1.67 13.22 9.26
N LEU A 94 -0.54 13.44 8.60
CA LEU A 94 0.60 12.53 8.51
C LEU A 94 1.82 13.14 9.19
N SER A 95 2.71 12.29 9.70
CA SER A 95 4.01 12.73 10.22
C SER A 95 5.00 12.93 9.07
N ASN A 96 5.50 14.16 8.89
CA ASN A 96 6.51 14.44 7.86
C ASN A 96 7.80 13.63 8.09
N SER A 97 8.20 13.46 9.35
CA SER A 97 9.36 12.64 9.73
C SER A 97 9.19 11.18 9.30
N SER A 98 8.00 10.60 9.47
CA SER A 98 7.70 9.23 9.02
C SER A 98 7.76 9.11 7.50
N MET A 99 7.28 10.13 6.75
CA MET A 99 7.36 10.15 5.29
C MET A 99 8.81 10.25 4.78
N LEU A 100 9.64 11.09 5.41
CA LEU A 100 11.07 11.18 5.10
C LEU A 100 11.80 9.87 5.38
N LEU A 101 11.49 9.23 6.51
CA LEU A 101 12.02 7.92 6.85
C LEU A 101 11.59 6.86 5.81
N ALA A 102 10.31 6.85 5.41
CA ALA A 102 9.82 5.96 4.36
C ALA A 102 10.58 6.17 3.05
N ARG A 103 10.86 7.42 2.64
CA ARG A 103 11.68 7.70 1.45
C ARG A 103 13.11 7.14 1.58
N ARG A 104 13.74 7.26 2.75
CA ARG A 104 15.08 6.70 3.00
C ARG A 104 15.07 5.18 2.91
N ILE A 105 14.13 4.52 3.60
CA ILE A 105 13.97 3.06 3.58
C ILE A 105 13.73 2.57 2.15
N ARG A 106 12.89 3.28 1.39
CA ARG A 106 12.62 2.97 -0.01
C ARG A 106 13.91 2.90 -0.83
N GLY A 107 14.77 3.93 -0.75
CA GLY A 107 16.05 3.94 -1.47
C GLY A 107 16.97 2.77 -1.08
N GLN A 108 17.05 2.46 0.22
CA GLN A 108 17.83 1.30 0.69
C GLN A 108 17.29 -0.03 0.15
N LEU A 109 15.96 -0.18 0.09
CA LEU A 109 15.33 -1.38 -0.46
C LEU A 109 15.47 -1.48 -1.97
N GLU A 110 15.43 -0.37 -2.71
CA GLU A 110 15.72 -0.33 -4.15
C GLU A 110 17.14 -0.84 -4.42
N ASP A 111 18.12 -0.37 -3.67
CA ASP A 111 19.51 -0.79 -3.84
C ASP A 111 19.72 -2.26 -3.45
N ALA A 112 19.04 -2.72 -2.40
CA ALA A 112 19.04 -4.14 -2.03
C ALA A 112 18.39 -5.02 -3.13
N LEU A 113 17.31 -4.57 -3.77
CA LEU A 113 16.67 -5.30 -4.87
C LEU A 113 17.56 -5.35 -6.12
N LYS A 114 18.24 -4.25 -6.46
CA LYS A 114 19.22 -4.23 -7.56
C LYS A 114 20.35 -5.21 -7.31
N ALA A 115 20.87 -5.29 -6.08
CA ALA A 115 21.90 -6.26 -5.69
C ALA A 115 21.42 -7.72 -5.84
N LEU A 116 20.11 -7.97 -5.74
CA LEU A 116 19.49 -9.27 -5.96
C LEU A 116 19.14 -9.55 -7.44
N GLY A 117 19.44 -8.63 -8.35
CA GLY A 117 19.15 -8.74 -9.79
C GLY A 117 17.70 -8.41 -10.18
N VAL A 118 16.93 -7.79 -9.28
CA VAL A 118 15.55 -7.36 -9.58
C VAL A 118 15.60 -5.96 -10.16
N SER A 119 15.22 -5.81 -11.44
CA SER A 119 15.09 -4.51 -12.08
C SER A 119 13.81 -3.83 -11.59
N THR A 120 13.95 -2.83 -10.72
CA THR A 120 12.84 -1.95 -10.34
C THR A 120 12.60 -0.94 -11.47
N PRO A 121 11.38 -0.79 -12.01
CA PRO A 121 11.08 0.35 -12.86
C PRO A 121 11.33 1.62 -12.04
N GLN A 122 12.23 2.48 -12.52
CA GLN A 122 12.46 3.78 -11.89
C GLN A 122 11.19 4.63 -12.06
N HIS A 123 10.86 5.35 -10.99
CA HIS A 123 9.78 6.34 -10.86
C HIS A 123 9.34 6.95 -12.21
N PRO A 124 8.02 7.15 -12.46
CA PRO A 124 7.55 7.70 -13.71
C PRO A 124 8.09 9.11 -13.92
N THR A 125 9.14 9.23 -14.73
CA THR A 125 9.12 10.28 -15.74
C THR A 125 8.16 9.80 -16.82
N PRO A 126 7.23 10.65 -17.31
CA PRO A 126 6.21 10.25 -18.29
C PRO A 126 6.79 9.67 -19.59
N ALA A 127 8.11 9.77 -19.81
CA ALA A 127 8.84 9.19 -20.93
C ALA A 127 9.18 7.68 -20.78
N ALA A 128 9.38 7.16 -19.57
CA ALA A 128 9.84 5.77 -19.37
C ALA A 128 8.69 4.75 -19.25
N ALA A 129 7.49 5.20 -18.87
CA ALA A 129 6.29 4.38 -18.75
C ALA A 129 5.86 3.76 -20.09
N ALA A 130 6.14 4.43 -21.21
CA ALA A 130 5.87 3.91 -22.55
C ALA A 130 6.82 2.78 -22.97
N ALA A 131 8.06 2.76 -22.48
CA ALA A 131 9.07 1.79 -22.89
C ALA A 131 8.94 0.44 -22.16
N ALA A 132 8.58 0.45 -20.86
CA ALA A 132 8.44 -0.77 -20.07
C ALA A 132 7.13 -1.54 -20.35
N ALA A 133 6.07 -0.84 -20.78
CA ALA A 133 4.80 -1.45 -21.16
C ALA A 133 4.93 -2.39 -22.38
N ALA A 134 5.93 -2.17 -23.24
CA ALA A 134 6.16 -3.00 -24.42
C ALA A 134 6.77 -4.37 -24.10
N THR A 135 7.54 -4.51 -23.01
CA THR A 135 8.22 -5.78 -22.67
C THR A 135 7.38 -6.70 -21.78
N ALA A 136 6.43 -6.16 -21.01
CA ALA A 136 5.56 -6.94 -20.12
C ALA A 136 4.28 -7.48 -20.80
N ALA A 137 3.90 -6.95 -21.96
CA ALA A 137 2.68 -7.33 -22.66
C ALA A 137 2.73 -8.73 -23.32
N ALA A 138 3.89 -9.39 -23.38
CA ALA A 138 4.05 -10.64 -24.11
C ALA A 138 3.59 -11.91 -23.35
N THR A 139 3.26 -11.85 -22.05
CA THR A 139 2.91 -13.05 -21.27
C THR A 139 1.59 -13.00 -20.49
N ALA A 140 0.83 -11.91 -20.55
CA ALA A 140 -0.48 -11.80 -19.89
C ALA A 140 -1.62 -11.84 -20.91
N ALA A 141 -1.80 -13.01 -21.53
CA ALA A 141 -3.04 -13.30 -22.24
C ALA A 141 -4.13 -13.71 -21.24
N VAL A 142 -5.36 -13.27 -21.54
CA VAL A 142 -6.65 -13.63 -20.93
C VAL A 142 -7.02 -12.86 -19.64
N GLU A 143 -7.63 -11.67 -19.79
CA GLU A 143 -9.03 -11.37 -19.40
C GLU A 143 -9.38 -9.87 -19.48
N GLU A 144 -10.57 -9.63 -20.03
CA GLU A 144 -11.50 -8.48 -19.99
C GLU A 144 -11.06 -7.07 -19.54
N GLY A 145 -11.16 -6.10 -20.47
CA GLY A 145 -11.90 -4.84 -20.32
C GLY A 145 -11.58 -3.84 -19.20
N LEU A 146 -10.65 -4.11 -18.29
CA LEU A 146 -10.33 -3.22 -17.17
C LEU A 146 -9.26 -2.19 -17.55
N SER A 147 -9.38 -0.98 -17.01
CA SER A 147 -8.35 0.06 -17.19
C SER A 147 -7.01 -0.39 -16.58
N SER A 148 -5.90 0.06 -17.17
CA SER A 148 -4.54 -0.28 -16.72
C SER A 148 -4.32 -0.08 -15.21
N SER A 149 -4.89 0.98 -14.63
CA SER A 149 -4.85 1.24 -13.18
C SER A 149 -5.59 0.21 -12.34
N GLN A 150 -6.73 -0.30 -12.81
CA GLN A 150 -7.50 -1.32 -12.09
C GLN A 150 -6.77 -2.67 -12.13
N GLN A 151 -6.14 -3.01 -13.26
CA GLN A 151 -5.36 -4.24 -13.38
C GLN A 151 -4.13 -4.22 -12.46
N GLN A 152 -3.46 -3.08 -12.33
CA GLN A 152 -2.34 -2.91 -11.41
C GLN A 152 -2.76 -3.05 -9.94
N ALA A 153 -3.92 -2.49 -9.57
CA ALA A 153 -4.51 -2.68 -8.25
C ALA A 153 -4.89 -4.15 -7.97
N LEU A 154 -5.41 -4.88 -8.97
CA LEU A 154 -5.72 -6.31 -8.84
C LEU A 154 -4.46 -7.15 -8.66
N ASN A 155 -3.42 -6.91 -9.47
CA ASN A 155 -2.13 -7.58 -9.35
C ASN A 155 -1.51 -7.38 -7.97
N PHE A 156 -1.59 -6.16 -7.44
CA PHE A 156 -1.14 -5.84 -6.10
C PHE A 156 -1.93 -6.58 -5.02
N LYS A 157 -3.26 -6.64 -5.14
CA LYS A 157 -4.12 -7.42 -4.23
C LYS A 157 -3.76 -8.92 -4.27
N ARG A 158 -3.53 -9.50 -5.45
CA ARG A 158 -3.06 -10.90 -5.61
C ARG A 158 -1.72 -11.14 -4.92
N ASN A 159 -0.79 -10.19 -5.04
CA ASN A 159 0.48 -10.24 -4.33
C ASN A 159 0.31 -10.25 -2.80
N LEU A 160 -0.55 -9.37 -2.28
CA LEU A 160 -0.86 -9.34 -0.85
C LEU A 160 -1.52 -10.63 -0.37
N THR A 161 -2.46 -11.19 -1.13
CA THR A 161 -3.08 -12.48 -0.77
C THR A 161 -2.05 -13.59 -0.68
N LYS A 162 -1.07 -13.64 -1.59
CA LYS A 162 0.02 -14.63 -1.54
C LYS A 162 0.90 -14.46 -0.30
N SER A 163 1.21 -13.21 0.06
CA SER A 163 2.25 -12.89 1.05
C SER A 163 1.72 -12.80 2.48
N CYS A 164 0.49 -12.30 2.63
CA CYS A 164 -0.17 -12.05 3.91
C CYS A 164 -1.30 -13.04 4.19
N TRP A 165 -1.31 -14.22 3.56
CA TRP A 165 -2.38 -15.20 3.72
C TRP A 165 -2.62 -15.60 5.19
N GLN A 166 -1.56 -15.61 6.01
CA GLN A 166 -1.66 -15.95 7.45
C GLN A 166 -2.37 -14.87 8.28
N GLN A 167 -2.39 -13.63 7.78
CA GLN A 167 -3.07 -12.50 8.43
C GLN A 167 -4.50 -12.31 7.87
N ALA A 168 -4.97 -13.19 6.99
CA ALA A 168 -6.30 -13.08 6.42
C ALA A 168 -7.38 -13.37 7.48
N ALA A 169 -8.50 -12.65 7.36
CA ALA A 169 -9.73 -12.94 8.08
C ALA A 169 -10.89 -13.00 7.08
N TYR A 170 -11.86 -13.86 7.34
CA TYR A 170 -13.09 -13.97 6.55
C TYR A 170 -14.28 -13.51 7.38
N TYR A 171 -15.30 -12.98 6.71
CA TYR A 171 -16.54 -12.56 7.35
C TYR A 171 -17.50 -13.75 7.46
N GLN A 172 -18.09 -13.95 8.63
CA GLN A 172 -19.16 -14.91 8.85
C GLN A 172 -20.51 -14.17 8.93
N PRO A 173 -21.43 -14.36 7.95
CA PRO A 173 -22.71 -13.65 7.91
C PRO A 173 -23.62 -13.96 9.09
N GLU A 174 -23.61 -15.20 9.57
CA GLU A 174 -24.47 -15.68 10.67
C GLU A 174 -24.20 -14.94 11.99
N THR A 175 -22.93 -14.72 12.32
CA THR A 175 -22.50 -14.09 13.57
C THR A 175 -22.14 -12.62 13.40
N ARG A 176 -22.08 -12.12 12.16
CA ARG A 176 -21.61 -10.78 11.78
C ARG A 176 -20.22 -10.46 12.35
N GLN A 177 -19.34 -11.45 12.35
CA GLN A 177 -18.00 -11.35 12.90
C GLN A 177 -16.95 -11.71 11.86
N TYR A 178 -15.77 -11.09 11.98
CA TYR A 178 -14.60 -11.51 11.22
C TYR A 178 -13.84 -12.57 12.01
N ILE A 179 -13.43 -13.64 11.33
CA ILE A 179 -12.68 -14.75 11.93
C ILE A 179 -11.34 -14.88 11.22
N THR A 180 -10.25 -14.92 11.98
CA THR A 180 -8.90 -15.10 11.43
C THR A 180 -8.76 -16.49 10.82
N ALA A 181 -8.18 -16.60 9.62
CA ALA A 181 -8.05 -17.86 8.90
C ALA A 181 -7.17 -18.89 9.63
N VAL A 182 -6.12 -18.44 10.32
CA VAL A 182 -5.14 -19.32 10.98
C VAL A 182 -5.62 -19.77 12.37
N ASN A 183 -5.94 -18.81 13.25
CA ASN A 183 -6.21 -19.11 14.66
C ASN A 183 -7.70 -19.26 14.98
N ARG A 184 -8.60 -19.03 14.01
CA ARG A 184 -10.06 -19.01 14.18
C ARG A 184 -10.54 -18.11 15.33
N GLN A 185 -9.83 -17.03 15.60
CA GLN A 185 -10.20 -16.04 16.60
C GLN A 185 -11.08 -14.95 15.98
N THR A 186 -12.02 -14.43 16.78
CA THR A 186 -12.82 -13.26 16.40
C THR A 186 -11.93 -12.03 16.32
N ALA A 187 -11.93 -11.38 15.17
CA ALA A 187 -11.26 -10.13 14.91
C ALA A 187 -12.28 -9.00 14.67
N LYS A 188 -11.85 -7.76 14.91
CA LYS A 188 -12.62 -6.56 14.61
C LYS A 188 -11.78 -5.65 13.72
N ILE A 189 -12.43 -5.00 12.76
CA ILE A 189 -11.79 -3.96 11.95
C ILE A 189 -11.49 -2.79 12.88
N HIS A 190 -10.24 -2.31 12.85
CA HIS A 190 -9.82 -1.18 13.67
C HIS A 190 -10.53 0.11 13.19
N PRO A 191 -10.95 1.03 14.08
CA PRO A 191 -11.70 2.23 13.69
C PRO A 191 -10.94 3.21 12.77
N THR A 192 -9.63 3.02 12.59
CA THR A 192 -8.83 3.83 11.67
C THR A 192 -8.80 3.27 10.25
N SER A 193 -9.30 2.05 10.04
CA SER A 193 -9.38 1.44 8.72
C SER A 193 -10.47 2.12 7.89
N VAL A 194 -10.22 2.28 6.60
CA VAL A 194 -11.20 2.75 5.63
C VAL A 194 -12.41 1.81 5.55
N LEU A 195 -12.22 0.52 5.88
CA LEU A 195 -13.27 -0.48 5.85
C LEU A 195 -14.15 -0.48 7.11
N ALA A 196 -13.83 0.31 8.14
CA ALA A 196 -14.62 0.36 9.37
C ALA A 196 -16.06 0.84 9.13
N ASP A 197 -16.24 1.78 8.20
CA ASP A 197 -17.53 2.35 7.81
C ASP A 197 -18.13 1.68 6.55
N ALA A 198 -17.48 0.66 5.99
CA ALA A 198 -17.93 0.02 4.77
C ALA A 198 -19.19 -0.85 5.01
N PRO A 199 -20.13 -0.89 4.05
CA PRO A 199 -21.29 -1.78 4.17
C PRO A 199 -20.81 -3.23 4.29
N GLN A 200 -21.33 -3.92 5.30
CA GLN A 200 -20.99 -5.33 5.52
C GLN A 200 -21.52 -6.15 4.34
N PRO A 201 -20.74 -7.14 3.86
CA PRO A 201 -21.20 -8.01 2.78
C PRO A 201 -22.46 -8.78 3.23
N PRO A 202 -23.35 -9.11 2.26
CA PRO A 202 -24.61 -9.80 2.55
C PRO A 202 -24.41 -11.17 3.19
#